data_AF-A3D833-F1
#
_entry.id   AF-A3D833-F1
#
_cell.length_a   1.000
_cell.length_b   1.000
_cell.length_c   1.000
_cell.angle_alpha   90.00
_cell.angle_beta   90.00
_cell.angle_gamma   90.00
#
_symmetry.space_group_name_H-M   'P 1'
#
loop_
_entity.id
_entity.type
_entity.pdbx_description
1 polymer ?
#
loop_
_entity_poly.entity_id
_entity_poly.type
_entity_poly.pdbx_seq_one_letter_code
_entity_poly.pdbx_strand_id
1 'polypeptide(L)'
;MLLGLFILSGVLIKTSLLGLGWISIAIGLSGYLFCRWINFKLDIKLIGKFRRLFITGAALHLLVYIGLITKLFLIDSLEDLPTFLISHLVSHHIISAAIAATLTFLAIRIYLQQQKLTQAYRQELS
;
A
#
# COMPACT_ATOMS: atom_id res chain seq x y z
N MET A 1 1.58 -7.26 -18.31
CA MET A 1 2.58 -6.77 -17.31
C MET A 1 2.05 -5.62 -16.48
N LEU A 2 1.62 -4.51 -17.08
CA LEU A 2 1.06 -3.36 -16.34
C LEU A 2 -0.26 -3.70 -15.61
N LEU A 3 -1.10 -4.55 -16.21
CA LEU A 3 -2.25 -5.17 -15.55
C LEU A 3 -1.84 -5.88 -14.24
N GLY A 4 -0.70 -6.57 -14.21
CA GLY A 4 -0.22 -7.27 -13.02
C GLY A 4 0.13 -6.32 -11.88
N LEU A 5 0.70 -5.15 -12.18
CA LEU A 5 0.97 -4.12 -11.18
C LEU A 5 -0.32 -3.54 -10.59
N PHE A 6 -1.37 -3.36 -11.40
CA PHE A 6 -2.69 -2.96 -10.90
C PHE A 6 -3.36 -4.03 -10.07
N ILE A 7 -3.30 -5.30 -10.49
CA ILE A 7 -3.82 -6.43 -9.70
C ILE A 7 -3.11 -6.46 -8.35
N LEU A 8 -1.78 -6.39 -8.33
CA LEU A 8 -1.00 -6.41 -7.10
C LEU A 8 -1.31 -5.21 -6.19
N SER A 9 -1.51 -4.02 -6.79
CA SER A 9 -1.96 -2.83 -6.07
C SER A 9 -3.37 -3.03 -5.47
N GLY A 10 -4.29 -3.64 -6.22
CA GLY A 10 -5.64 -3.97 -5.75
C GLY A 10 -5.63 -4.99 -4.60
N VAL A 11 -4.79 -6.02 -4.70
CA VAL A 11 -4.59 -6.99 -3.61
C VAL A 11 -3.99 -6.30 -2.38
N LEU A 12 -3.02 -5.40 -2.55
CA LEU A 12 -2.46 -4.62 -1.45
C LEU A 12 -3.51 -3.75 -0.75
N ILE A 13 -4.36 -3.06 -1.52
CA ILE A 13 -5.45 -2.24 -0.98
C ILE A 13 -6.46 -3.11 -0.22
N LYS A 14 -6.88 -4.23 -0.82
CA LYS A 14 -7.86 -5.13 -0.20
C LYS A 14 -7.32 -5.76 1.09
N THR A 15 -6.07 -6.22 1.08
CA THR A 15 -5.43 -6.78 2.29
C THR A 15 -5.21 -5.73 3.37
N SER A 16 -4.98 -4.47 2.99
CA SER A 16 -4.96 -3.35 3.93
C SER A 16 -6.34 -3.15 4.57
N LEU A 17 -7.44 -3.16 3.81
CA LEU A 17 -8.80 -3.02 4.36
C LEU A 17 -9.17 -4.15 5.33
N LEU A 18 -8.66 -5.36 5.09
CA LEU A 18 -8.86 -6.51 5.98
C LEU A 18 -8.04 -6.42 7.28
N GLY A 19 -7.19 -5.40 7.44
CA GLY A 19 -6.33 -5.27 8.61
C GLY A 19 -5.22 -6.31 8.68
N LEU A 20 -4.86 -6.95 7.55
CA LEU A 20 -3.81 -7.96 7.50
C LEU A 20 -2.44 -7.30 7.26
N GLY A 21 -2.00 -6.47 8.20
CA GLY A 21 -0.82 -5.60 8.06
C GLY A 21 0.45 -6.35 7.62
N TRP A 22 0.79 -7.47 8.26
CA TRP A 22 1.95 -8.30 7.90
C TRP A 22 1.90 -8.81 6.45
N ILE A 23 0.73 -9.27 6.02
CA ILE A 23 0.52 -9.75 4.65
C ILE A 23 0.63 -8.56 3.67
N SER A 24 0.10 -7.40 4.04
CA SER A 24 0.19 -6.19 3.24
C SER A 24 1.65 -5.72 3.08
N ILE A 25 2.48 -5.82 4.13
CA ILE A 25 3.91 -5.55 4.06
C ILE A 25 4.59 -6.51 3.09
N ALA A 26 4.31 -7.81 3.17
CA ALA A 26 4.89 -8.81 2.27
C ALA A 26 4.49 -8.55 0.80
N ILE A 27 3.23 -8.16 0.55
CA ILE A 27 2.76 -7.79 -0.80
C ILE A 27 3.42 -6.50 -1.28
N GLY A 28 3.55 -5.49 -0.42
CA GLY A 28 4.25 -4.25 -0.75
C GLY A 28 5.71 -4.49 -1.10
N LEU A 29 6.42 -5.30 -0.30
CA LEU A 29 7.81 -5.63 -0.54
C LEU A 29 8.00 -6.45 -1.82
N SER A 30 7.13 -7.45 -2.05
CA SER A 30 7.16 -8.25 -3.28
C SER A 30 6.84 -7.41 -4.51
N GLY A 31 5.89 -6.48 -4.44
CA GLY A 31 5.59 -5.54 -5.52
C GLY A 31 6.74 -4.57 -5.80
N TYR A 32 7.42 -4.09 -4.77
CA TYR A 32 8.63 -3.29 -4.92
C TYR A 32 9.76 -4.08 -5.61
N LEU A 33 10.01 -5.32 -5.17
CA LEU A 33 11.03 -6.19 -5.76
C LEU A 33 10.68 -6.58 -7.20
N PHE A 34 9.40 -6.86 -7.47
CA PHE A 34 8.88 -7.13 -8.82
C PHE A 34 9.15 -5.94 -9.75
N CYS A 35 8.92 -4.71 -9.28
CA CYS A 35 9.27 -3.48 -9.99
C CYS A 35 10.79 -3.28 -10.19
N ARG A 36 11.64 -3.87 -9.35
CA ARG A 36 13.10 -3.72 -9.40
C ARG A 36 13.79 -4.77 -10.26
N TRP A 37 13.34 -6.02 -10.22
CA TRP A 37 13.98 -7.14 -10.92
C TRP A 37 13.51 -7.34 -12.35
N ILE A 38 12.28 -6.94 -12.68
CA ILE A 38 11.79 -7.06 -14.04
C ILE A 38 12.15 -5.80 -14.82
N ASN A 39 12.93 -5.98 -15.89
CA ASN A 39 13.19 -4.93 -16.88
C ASN A 39 11.92 -4.68 -17.69
N PHE A 40 11.03 -3.84 -17.17
CA PHE A 40 9.84 -3.42 -17.90
C PHE A 40 10.22 -2.47 -19.03
N LYS A 41 9.76 -2.74 -20.25
CA LYS A 41 9.67 -1.75 -21.35
C LYS A 41 8.54 -0.73 -21.07
N LEU A 42 8.45 -0.23 -19.84
CA LEU A 42 7.47 0.77 -19.42
C LEU A 42 8.21 2.06 -19.09
N ASP A 43 7.51 3.19 -19.23
CA ASP A 43 8.03 4.50 -18.86
C ASP A 43 8.57 4.45 -17.42
N ILE A 44 9.86 4.79 -17.27
CA ILE A 44 10.59 4.85 -16.00
C ILE A 44 9.84 5.69 -14.97
N LYS A 45 9.14 6.75 -15.39
CA LYS A 45 8.32 7.59 -14.51
C LYS A 45 7.13 6.81 -13.94
N LEU A 46 6.51 5.93 -14.72
CA LEU A 46 5.35 5.14 -14.29
C LEU A 46 5.75 4.03 -13.32
N ILE A 47 6.85 3.32 -13.61
CA ILE A 47 7.43 2.30 -12.71
C ILE A 47 7.81 2.95 -11.38
N GLY A 48 8.44 4.14 -11.42
CA GLY A 48 8.81 4.88 -10.21
C GLY A 48 7.61 5.21 -9.32
N LYS A 49 6.43 5.44 -9.90
CA LYS A 49 5.20 5.70 -9.13
C LYS A 49 4.62 4.44 -8.51
N PHE A 50 4.59 3.32 -9.24
CA PHE A 50 4.20 2.03 -8.65
C PHE A 50 5.15 1.63 -7.52
N ARG A 51 6.46 1.82 -7.70
CA ARG A 51 7.45 1.54 -6.65
C ARG A 51 7.20 2.37 -5.39
N ARG A 52 6.83 3.65 -5.55
CA ARG A 52 6.39 4.50 -4.43
C ARG A 52 5.11 3.99 -3.79
N LEU A 53 4.12 3.56 -4.57
CA LEU A 53 2.88 3.00 -4.03
C LEU A 53 3.14 1.80 -3.12
N PHE A 54 3.92 0.85 -3.61
CA PHE A 54 4.24 -0.37 -2.87
C PHE A 54 5.06 -0.10 -1.60
N ILE A 55 6.09 0.74 -1.68
CA ILE A 55 6.92 1.07 -0.51
C ILE A 55 6.14 1.91 0.51
N THR A 56 5.29 2.85 0.06
CA THR A 56 4.45 3.66 0.96
C THR A 56 3.47 2.76 1.71
N GLY A 57 2.85 1.78 1.03
CA GLY A 57 1.97 0.82 1.69
C GLY A 57 2.69 0.00 2.76
N ALA A 58 3.85 -0.57 2.41
CA ALA A 58 4.65 -1.33 3.37
C ALA A 58 5.13 -0.47 4.56
N ALA A 59 5.60 0.76 4.29
CA ALA A 59 6.08 1.67 5.32
C ALA A 59 4.97 2.13 6.28
N LEU A 60 3.78 2.44 5.75
CA LEU A 60 2.63 2.84 6.57
C LEU A 60 2.20 1.70 7.51
N HIS A 61 2.09 0.47 7.00
CA HIS A 61 1.79 -0.69 7.84
C HIS A 61 2.89 -0.96 8.87
N LEU A 62 4.16 -0.80 8.49
CA LEU A 62 5.27 -0.93 9.42
C LEU A 62 5.19 0.11 10.56
N LEU A 63 4.84 1.35 10.26
CA LEU A 63 4.64 2.40 11.26
C LEU A 63 3.50 2.06 12.24
N VAL A 64 2.42 1.45 11.75
CA VAL A 64 1.33 0.96 12.62
C VAL A 64 1.85 -0.10 13.59
N TYR A 65 2.68 -1.04 13.12
CA TYR A 65 3.30 -2.05 13.98
C TYR A 65 4.27 -1.45 14.98
N ILE A 66 5.09 -0.47 14.59
CA ILE A 66 5.96 0.24 15.53
C ILE A 66 5.14 0.93 16.60
N GLY A 67 4.07 1.63 16.21
CA GLY A 67 3.14 2.26 17.17
C GLY A 67 2.50 1.26 18.12
N LEU A 68 2.15 0.06 17.63
CA LEU A 68 1.62 -1.03 18.45
C LEU A 68 2.65 -1.51 19.49
N ILE A 69 3.88 -1.74 19.06
CA ILE A 69 4.97 -2.18 19.93
C ILE A 69 5.21 -1.13 21.03
N THR A 70 5.29 0.15 20.66
CA THR A 70 5.45 1.24 21.63
C THR A 70 4.29 1.27 22.63
N LYS A 71 3.05 1.11 22.17
CA LYS A 71 1.88 1.09 23.04
C LYS A 71 1.86 -0.13 23.97
N LEU A 72 2.42 -1.27 23.53
CA LEU A 72 2.56 -2.47 24.35
C LEU A 72 3.57 -2.25 25.51
N PHE A 73 4.67 -1.54 25.25
CA PHE A 73 5.65 -1.19 26.29
C PHE A 73 5.13 -0.17 27.33
N LEU A 74 4.03 0.52 27.03
CA LEU A 74 3.39 1.50 27.91
C LEU A 74 2.27 0.90 28.76
N ILE A 75 2.06 -0.42 28.71
CA ILE A 75 1.07 -1.09 29.54
C ILE A 75 1.68 -1.36 30.91
N ASP A 76 1.08 -0.78 31.96
CA ASP A 76 1.54 -0.92 33.34
C ASP A 76 1.03 -2.20 34.02
N SER A 77 -0.09 -2.78 33.54
CA SER A 77 -0.71 -3.96 34.15
C SER A 77 -1.31 -4.95 33.13
N LEU A 78 -1.29 -6.25 33.47
CA LEU A 78 -1.93 -7.28 32.63
C LEU A 78 -3.47 -7.17 32.62
N GLU A 79 -4.08 -6.45 33.55
CA GLU A 79 -5.54 -6.16 33.56
C GLU A 79 -5.95 -5.20 32.45
N ASP A 80 -5.03 -4.38 31.93
CA ASP A 80 -5.30 -3.44 30.84
C ASP A 80 -5.22 -4.11 29.45
N LEU A 81 -4.81 -5.38 29.38
CA LEU A 81 -4.67 -6.14 28.13
C LEU A 81 -5.97 -6.22 27.30
N PRO A 82 -7.17 -6.48 27.86
CA PRO A 82 -8.41 -6.54 27.10
C PRO A 82 -8.78 -5.18 26.49
N THR A 83 -8.63 -4.11 27.28
CA THR A 83 -8.87 -2.72 26.86
C THR A 83 -7.87 -2.32 25.76
N PHE A 84 -6.62 -2.74 25.89
CA PHE A 84 -5.59 -2.55 24.88
C PHE A 84 -5.95 -3.27 23.57
N LEU A 85 -6.41 -4.52 23.62
CA LEU A 85 -6.81 -5.28 22.43
C LEU A 85 -8.00 -4.66 21.71
N ILE A 86 -9.03 -4.22 22.43
CA ILE A 86 -10.21 -3.56 21.82
C ILE A 86 -9.81 -2.22 21.19
N SER A 87 -9.06 -1.40 21.95
CA SER A 87 -8.53 -0.13 21.46
C SER A 87 -7.63 -0.33 20.24
N HIS A 88 -6.78 -1.36 20.26
CA HIS A 88 -5.95 -1.75 19.15
C HIS A 88 -6.79 -2.14 17.94
N LEU A 89 -7.80 -3.00 18.10
CA LEU A 89 -8.61 -3.48 16.99
C LEU A 89 -9.30 -2.35 16.25
N VAL A 90 -9.91 -1.41 16.99
CA VAL A 90 -10.58 -0.23 16.43
C VAL A 90 -9.57 0.72 15.78
N SER A 91 -8.52 1.10 16.50
CA SER A 91 -7.52 2.05 15.97
C SER A 91 -6.78 1.48 14.76
N HIS A 92 -6.42 0.19 14.80
CA HIS A 92 -5.78 -0.52 13.70
C HIS A 92 -6.68 -0.57 12.47
N HIS A 93 -7.99 -0.81 12.63
CA HIS A 93 -8.93 -0.83 11.50
C HIS A 93 -9.13 0.55 10.88
N ILE A 94 -9.27 1.59 11.68
CA ILE A 94 -9.38 2.98 11.19
C ILE A 94 -8.12 3.37 10.43
N ILE A 95 -6.94 3.11 11.00
CA ILE A 95 -5.67 3.43 10.35
C ILE A 95 -5.50 2.59 9.07
N SER A 96 -5.82 1.30 9.12
CA SER A 96 -5.77 0.42 7.95
C SER A 96 -6.69 0.89 6.81
N ALA A 97 -7.90 1.38 7.15
CA ALA A 97 -8.80 1.99 6.18
C ALA A 97 -8.21 3.29 5.59
N ALA A 98 -7.58 4.13 6.41
CA ALA A 98 -6.89 5.34 5.94
C ALA A 98 -5.70 5.02 5.02
N ILE A 99 -4.92 3.98 5.33
CA ILE A 99 -3.84 3.48 4.48
C ILE A 99 -4.41 3.00 3.15
N ALA A 100 -5.46 2.19 3.18
CA ALA A 100 -6.12 1.69 1.97
C ALA A 100 -6.67 2.82 1.09
N ALA A 101 -7.28 3.85 1.69
CA ALA A 101 -7.74 5.04 0.98
C ALA A 101 -6.58 5.80 0.32
N THR A 102 -5.48 5.98 1.05
CA THR A 102 -4.25 6.63 0.55
C THR A 102 -3.67 5.87 -0.65
N LEU A 103 -3.57 4.54 -0.54
CA LEU A 103 -3.10 3.68 -1.62
C LEU A 103 -4.03 3.69 -2.83
N THR A 104 -5.34 3.70 -2.59
CA THR A 104 -6.37 3.81 -3.64
C THR A 104 -6.23 5.12 -4.40
N PHE A 105 -6.09 6.24 -3.69
CA PHE A 105 -5.87 7.54 -4.30
C PHE A 105 -4.60 7.55 -5.17
N LEU A 106 -3.51 6.97 -4.67
CA LEU A 106 -2.26 6.88 -5.42
C LEU A 106 -2.40 5.99 -6.67
N ALA A 107 -3.12 4.87 -6.57
CA ALA A 107 -3.41 3.99 -7.70
C ALA A 107 -4.25 4.71 -8.78
N ILE A 108 -5.27 5.47 -8.37
CA ILE A 108 -6.10 6.28 -9.29
C ILE A 108 -5.23 7.32 -10.01
N ARG A 109 -4.33 8.01 -9.31
CA ARG A 109 -3.42 8.98 -9.95
C ARG A 109 -2.50 8.34 -10.98
N ILE A 110 -2.03 7.11 -10.72
CA ILE A 110 -1.21 6.34 -11.66
C ILE A 110 -2.03 5.98 -12.89
N TYR A 111 -3.26 5.52 -12.70
CA TYR A 111 -4.20 5.18 -13.79
C TYR A 111 -4.50 6.38 -14.69
N LEU A 112 -4.88 7.52 -14.10
CA LEU A 112 -5.19 8.74 -14.87
C LEU A 112 -3.99 9.24 -15.67
N GLN A 113 -2.78 9.13 -15.13
CA GLN A 113 -1.58 9.51 -15.87
C GLN A 113 -1.32 8.56 -17.05
N GLN A 114 -1.50 7.27 -16.85
CA GLN A 114 -1.36 6.31 -17.95
C GLN A 114 -2.38 6.61 -19.05
N GLN A 115 -3.63 6.92 -18.70
CA GLN A 115 -4.66 7.28 -19.67
C GLN A 115 -4.25 8.51 -20.50
N LYS A 116 -3.71 9.55 -19.85
CA LYS A 116 -3.19 10.75 -20.55
C LYS A 116 -2.07 10.42 -21.54
N LEU A 117 -1.11 9.58 -21.14
CA LEU A 117 -0.01 9.16 -22.04
C LEU A 117 -0.54 8.39 -23.26
N THR A 118 -1.50 7.49 -23.05
CA THR A 118 -2.13 6.74 -24.15
C THR A 118 -2.92 7.65 -25.10
N GLN A 119 -3.59 8.68 -24.58
CA GLN A 119 -4.32 9.66 -25.39
C GLN A 119 -3.38 10.53 -26.24
N ALA A 120 -2.30 11.04 -25.64
CA ALA A 120 -1.32 11.85 -26.35
C ALA A 120 -0.69 11.08 -27.54
N TYR A 121 -0.29 9.83 -27.32
CA TYR A 121 0.24 8.97 -28.39
C TYR A 121 -0.78 8.74 -29.52
N ARG A 122 -2.07 8.62 -29.18
CA ARG A 122 -3.12 8.42 -30.19
C ARG A 122 -3.37 9.68 -31.03
N GLN A 123 -3.16 10.87 -30.46
CA GLN A 123 -3.28 12.15 -31.18
C GLN A 123 -2.08 12.43 -32.10
N GLU A 124 -0.89 11.92 -31.78
CA GLU A 124 0.28 12.04 -32.68
C GLU A 124 0.20 11.11 -33.91
N LEU A 125 -0.64 10.07 -33.85
CA LEU A 125 -0.81 9.09 -34.93
C LEU A 125 -1.97 9.42 -35.89
N SER A 126 -2.79 10.43 -35.58
CA SER A 126 -3.95 10.88 -36.36
C SER A 126 -3.64 12.16 -37.12
#